data_AF-A0A351MBN6-F1
#
_entry.id   AF-A0A351MBN6-F1
#
_cell.length_a   1.000
_cell.length_b   1.000
_cell.length_c   1.000
_cell.angle_alpha   90.00
_cell.angle_beta   90.00
_cell.angle_gamma   90.00
#
_symmetry.space_group_name_H-M   'P 1'
#
loop_
_entity.id
_entity.type
_entity.pdbx_description
1 polymer ?
#
loop_
_entity_poly.entity_id
_entity_poly.type
_entity_poly.pdbx_seq_one_letter_code
_entity_poly.pdbx_strand_id
1 'polypeptide(L)' 'MKAHEHPVLEAWIRRVAELCRPDAIEWCDGSPAEYQRMVQKLVASGAAQRLSPELHPNSIAV' A
#
# COMPACT_ATOMS: atom_id res chain seq x y z
N MET A 1 -0.33 3.21 -17.69
CA MET A 1 0.29 4.15 -16.73
C MET A 1 1.29 4.98 -17.51
N LYS A 2 1.12 6.29 -17.66
CA LYS A 2 2.16 7.13 -18.29
C LYS A 2 3.28 7.27 -17.26
N ALA A 3 4.38 6.55 -17.46
CA ALA A 3 5.58 6.70 -16.66
C ALA A 3 6.10 8.12 -16.89
N HIS A 4 5.98 8.97 -15.89
CA HIS A 4 6.79 10.17 -15.84
C HIS A 4 8.23 9.68 -15.61
N GLU A 5 9.05 9.69 -16.66
CA GLU A 5 10.44 9.26 -16.60
C GLU A 5 11.18 10.20 -15.64
N HIS A 6 11.44 9.74 -14.42
CA HIS A 6 12.17 10.49 -13.41
C HIS A 6 13.43 9.70 -13.02
N PRO A 7 14.54 9.82 -13.77
CA PRO A 7 15.72 8.97 -13.60
C PRO A 7 16.30 8.99 -12.17
N VAL A 8 16.22 10.14 -11.49
CA VAL A 8 16.68 10.27 -10.10
C VAL A 8 15.82 9.43 -9.14
N LEU A 9 14.51 9.32 -9.40
CA LEU A 9 13.59 8.53 -8.58
C LEU A 9 13.85 7.04 -8.81
N GLU A 10 14.02 6.63 -10.06
CA GLU A 10 14.33 5.23 -10.41
C GLU A 10 15.66 4.78 -9.78
N ALA A 11 16.70 5.61 -9.85
CA ALA A 11 17.99 5.33 -9.23
C ALA A 11 17.85 5.18 -7.70
N TRP A 12 17.05 6.03 -7.06
CA TRP A 12 16.78 5.94 -5.63
C TRP A 12 16.02 4.66 -5.27
N ILE A 13 14.98 4.30 -6.02
CA ILE A 13 14.20 3.07 -5.79
C ILE A 13 15.08 1.84 -5.92
N ARG A 14 15.92 1.75 -6.95
CA ARG A 14 16.87 0.64 -7.14
C ARG A 14 17.81 0.50 -5.93
N ARG A 15 18.40 1.61 -5.49
CA ARG A 15 19.28 1.62 -4.31
C ARG A 15 18.58 1.11 -3.05
N VAL A 16 17.34 1.55 -2.79
CA VAL A 16 16.57 1.10 -1.61
C VAL A 16 16.18 -0.37 -1.74
N ALA A 17 15.77 -0.82 -2.93
CA ALA A 17 15.41 -2.22 -3.19
C ALA A 17 16.61 -3.17 -3.00
N GLU A 18 17.81 -2.78 -3.42
CA GLU A 18 19.05 -3.55 -3.19
C GLU A 18 19.38 -3.72 -1.69
N LEU A 19 19.09 -2.69 -0.88
CA LEU A 19 19.32 -2.69 0.56
C LEU A 19 18.26 -3.51 1.32
N CYS A 20 16.98 -3.27 1.03
CA CYS A 20 15.87 -3.87 1.78
C CYS A 20 15.49 -5.26 1.27
N ARG A 21 15.82 -5.59 0.01
CA ARG A 21 15.47 -6.84 -0.67
C ARG A 21 13.99 -7.22 -0.48
N PRO A 22 13.03 -6.32 -0.81
CA PRO A 22 11.62 -6.60 -0.63
C PRO A 22 11.15 -7.71 -1.59
N ASP A 23 10.10 -8.43 -1.22
CA ASP A 23 9.49 -9.43 -2.10
C ASP A 23 8.86 -8.80 -3.36
N ALA A 24 8.32 -7.59 -3.21
CA ALA A 24 7.70 -6.84 -4.30
C ALA A 24 7.79 -5.33 -4.07
N ILE A 25 7.74 -4.57 -5.16
CA ILE A 25 7.56 -3.11 -5.17
C ILE A 25 6.19 -2.83 -5.80
N GLU A 26 5.28 -2.26 -5.03
CA GLU A 26 3.95 -1.85 -5.48
C GLU A 26 3.89 -0.31 -5.55
N TRP A 27 3.38 0.23 -6.67
CA TRP A 27 3.16 1.67 -6.82
C TRP A 27 1.78 2.04 -6.32
N CYS A 28 1.72 2.98 -5.37
CA CYS A 28 0.46 3.46 -4.83
C CYS A 28 -0.19 4.47 -5.80
N ASP A 29 -1.36 4.14 -6.33
CA ASP A 29 -2.17 5.01 -7.20
C ASP A 29 -3.21 5.85 -6.43
N GLY A 30 -3.41 5.57 -5.14
CA GLY A 30 -4.36 6.28 -4.27
C GLY A 30 -5.84 6.01 -4.60
N SER A 31 -6.14 5.02 -5.44
CA SER A 31 -7.50 4.69 -5.83
C SER A 31 -8.30 4.05 -4.68
N PRO A 32 -9.64 4.13 -4.71
CA PRO A 32 -10.48 3.40 -3.76
C PRO A 32 -10.22 1.88 -3.79
N ALA A 33 -9.90 1.33 -4.98
CA ALA A 33 -9.59 -0.08 -5.13
C ALA A 33 -8.28 -0.45 -4.42
N GLU A 34 -7.25 0.40 -4.51
CA GLU A 34 -6.00 0.24 -3.77
C GLU A 34 -6.23 0.26 -2.27
N TYR A 35 -6.99 1.25 -1.78
CA TYR A 35 -7.33 1.33 -0.37
C TYR A 35 -7.98 0.03 0.12
N GLN A 36 -8.99 -0.49 -0.61
CA GLN A 36 -9.66 -1.73 -0.20
C GLN A 36 -8.71 -2.93 -0.22
N ARG A 37 -7.80 -3.05 -1.20
CA ARG A 37 -6.78 -4.11 -1.21
C ARG A 37 -5.85 -4.03 0.00
N MET A 38 -5.39 -2.82 0.35
CA MET A 38 -4.51 -2.64 1.51
C MET A 38 -5.22 -2.97 2.83
N VAL A 39 -6.46 -2.51 3.02
CA VAL A 39 -7.22 -2.84 4.23
C VAL A 39 -7.48 -4.34 4.33
N GLN A 40 -7.79 -5.02 3.22
CA GLN A 40 -7.91 -6.48 3.21
C GLN A 40 -6.62 -7.16 3.64
N LYS A 41 -5.46 -6.72 3.13
CA LYS A 41 -4.14 -7.25 3.55
C LYS A 41 -3.90 -7.06 5.06
N LEU A 42 -4.22 -5.88 5.61
CA LEU A 42 -4.05 -5.57 7.04
C LEU A 42 -4.96 -6.41 7.94
N VAL A 43 -6.21 -6.60 7.56
CA VAL A 43 -7.15 -7.41 8.35
C VAL A 43 -6.81 -8.89 8.26
N ALA A 44 -6.41 -9.36 7.07
CA ALA A 44 -6.00 -10.75 6.86
C ALA A 44 -4.72 -11.11 7.64
N SER A 45 -3.79 -10.16 7.82
CA SER A 45 -2.59 -10.38 8.63
C SER A 45 -2.83 -10.31 10.14
N GLY A 46 -4.02 -9.87 10.57
CA GLY A 46 -4.33 -9.61 11.98
C GLY A 46 -3.74 -8.32 12.52
N ALA A 47 -3.08 -7.50 11.68
CA ALA A 47 -2.57 -6.19 12.06
C ALA A 47 -3.68 -5.16 12.23
N ALA A 48 -4.89 -5.43 11.74
CA ALA A 48 -6.04 -4.54 11.90
C ALA A 48 -7.35 -5.31 12.05
N GLN A 49 -8.37 -4.66 12.62
CA GLN A 49 -9.73 -5.15 12.70
C GLN A 49 -10.72 -4.15 12.09
N ARG A 50 -11.69 -4.63 11.31
CA ARG A 50 -12.83 -3.82 10.83
C ARG A 50 -13.72 -3.41 12.00
N LEU A 51 -14.06 -2.12 12.04
CA LEU A 51 -15.03 -1.61 13.01
C LEU A 51 -16.46 -1.87 12.55
N SER A 52 -17.42 -1.72 13.47
CA SER A 52 -18.84 -1.75 13.13
C SER A 52 -19.13 -0.71 12.05
N PRO A 53 -19.65 -1.11 10.87
CA PRO A 53 -19.91 -0.18 9.77
C PRO A 53 -21.06 0.78 10.06
N GLU A 54 -21.95 0.43 11.00
CA GLU A 54 -23.06 1.28 11.42
C GLU A 54 -22.57 2.48 12.24
N LEU A 55 -21.56 2.27 13.09
CA LEU A 55 -21.00 3.32 13.96
C LEU A 55 -19.81 4.03 13.29
N HIS A 56 -19.01 3.27 12.55
CA HIS A 56 -17.74 3.70 11.97
C HIS A 56 -17.59 3.14 10.55
N PRO A 57 -18.33 3.69 9.58
CA PRO A 57 -18.28 3.23 8.19
C PRO A 57 -16.86 3.32 7.64
N ASN A 58 -16.46 2.27 6.88
CA ASN A 58 -15.15 2.14 6.25
C ASN A 58 -13.94 2.36 7.20
N SER A 59 -14.09 2.04 8.49
CA SER A 59 -13.03 2.25 9.48
C SER A 59 -12.39 0.94 9.95
N ILE A 60 -11.11 1.01 10.34
CA ILE A 60 -10.35 -0.08 10.95
C ILE A 60 -9.61 0.43 12.19
N ALA A 61 -9.37 -0.46 13.15
CA ALA A 61 -8.45 -0.24 14.27
C ALA A 61 -7.20 -1.12 14.10
N VAL A 62 -6.03 -0.59 14.49
CA VAL A 62 -4.71 -1.24 14.46
C VAL A 62 -4.22 -1.39 15.89
#